data_AF-A0A840PYN5-F1
#
_entry.id   AF-A0A840PYN5-F1
#
_cell.length_a   1.000
_cell.length_b   1.000
_cell.length_c   1.000
_cell.angle_alpha   90.00
_cell.angle_beta   90.00
_cell.angle_gamma   90.00
#
_symmetry.space_group_name_H-M   'P 1'
#
loop_
_entity.id
_entity.type
_entity.pdbx_description
1 polymer ?
#
loop_
_entity_poly.entity_id
_entity_poly.type
_entity_poly.pdbx_seq_one_letter_code
_entity_poly.pdbx_strand_id
1 'polypeptide(L)'
;MKSEFDNDIKGENVVVEFLEKYFYSNFNFETYHRFVDKDMQNKGVDLKFSTKQKEYIVDEKAAIRYPNGLPTFAFELTYIKDGKVKEGWFYDNTKETNHYILIWPIRKDVPLEKLKVEHIYSAELMLVDRYEFQKYIFLKYNLKKEDFYAKAREIRENGQIDEPSTIAKESSAKYYFSTQLAEKPINIIFQKEELLKSNAIKAYYNVTPFGYQNLLKKGNG
;
A
#
# COMPACT_ATOMS: atom_id res chain seq x y z
N MET A 1 21.15 10.29 16.48
CA MET A 1 19.69 10.19 16.35
C MET A 1 19.46 9.12 15.29
N LYS A 2 18.91 7.94 15.62
CA LYS A 2 18.45 7.01 14.59
C LYS A 2 17.26 7.67 13.90
N SER A 3 17.31 7.82 12.58
CA SER A 3 16.22 8.47 11.85
C SER A 3 14.93 7.66 11.97
N GLU A 4 13.77 8.32 11.99
CA GLU A 4 12.47 7.64 11.97
C GLU A 4 12.37 6.62 10.82
N PHE A 5 13.08 6.88 9.72
CA PHE A 5 13.29 5.99 8.59
C PHE A 5 13.85 4.60 8.96
N ASP A 6 14.86 4.53 9.85
CA ASP A 6 15.45 3.24 10.27
C ASP A 6 14.46 2.42 11.09
N ASN A 7 13.63 3.11 11.89
CA ASN A 7 12.60 2.48 12.70
C ASN A 7 11.44 1.97 11.82
N ASP A 8 11.09 2.68 10.76
CA ASP A 8 10.12 2.24 9.76
C ASP A 8 10.58 0.97 9.06
N ILE A 9 11.81 0.96 8.51
CA ILE A 9 12.40 -0.22 7.88
C ILE A 9 12.37 -1.41 8.84
N LYS A 10 12.72 -1.19 10.11
CA LYS A 10 12.69 -2.26 11.10
C LYS A 10 11.26 -2.78 11.34
N GLY A 11 10.28 -1.88 11.44
CA GLY A 11 8.87 -2.26 11.59
C GLY A 11 8.36 -3.06 10.40
N GLU A 12 8.67 -2.62 9.18
CA GLU A 12 8.33 -3.30 7.93
C GLU A 12 8.95 -4.70 7.87
N ASN A 13 10.23 -4.84 8.20
CA ASN A 13 10.90 -6.15 8.25
C ASN A 13 10.22 -7.12 9.23
N VAL A 14 9.72 -6.64 10.37
CA VAL A 14 8.98 -7.49 11.33
C VAL A 14 7.65 -7.95 10.75
N VAL A 15 6.96 -7.12 9.97
CA VAL A 15 5.75 -7.53 9.24
C VAL A 15 6.09 -8.58 8.20
N VAL A 16 7.14 -8.38 7.42
CA VAL A 16 7.62 -9.37 6.43
C VAL A 16 7.91 -10.70 7.11
N GLU A 17 8.67 -10.71 8.21
CA GLU A 17 9.00 -11.93 8.94
C GLU A 17 7.74 -12.64 9.49
N PHE A 18 6.76 -11.88 9.98
CA PHE A 18 5.47 -12.42 10.40
C PHE A 18 4.72 -13.08 9.23
N LEU A 19 4.67 -12.44 8.07
CA LEU A 19 3.97 -12.97 6.90
C LEU A 19 4.69 -14.17 6.29
N GLU A 20 6.02 -14.15 6.23
CA GLU A 20 6.82 -15.31 5.82
C GLU A 20 6.47 -16.53 6.66
N LYS A 21 6.46 -16.37 7.99
CA LYS A 21 6.25 -17.45 8.95
C LYS A 21 4.82 -17.99 8.94
N TYR A 22 3.82 -17.11 8.89
CA TYR A 22 2.42 -17.49 9.16
C TYR A 22 1.54 -17.52 7.92
N PHE A 23 1.94 -16.88 6.81
CA PHE A 23 1.17 -16.84 5.58
C PHE A 23 1.92 -17.47 4.41
N TYR A 24 3.02 -16.87 3.95
CA TYR A 24 3.67 -17.25 2.70
C TYR A 24 4.20 -18.69 2.71
N SER A 25 4.78 -19.15 3.82
CA SER A 25 5.25 -20.54 3.97
C SER A 25 4.14 -21.59 3.92
N ASN A 26 2.89 -21.19 4.19
CA ASN A 26 1.74 -22.09 4.27
C ASN A 26 0.78 -21.95 3.08
N PHE A 27 0.97 -20.91 2.27
CA PHE A 27 0.09 -20.62 1.16
C PHE A 27 0.50 -21.45 -0.08
N ASN A 28 -0.49 -21.98 -0.78
CA ASN A 28 -0.25 -22.89 -1.91
C ASN A 28 0.05 -22.12 -3.20
N PHE A 29 1.26 -21.56 -3.30
CA PHE A 29 1.80 -20.97 -4.52
C PHE A 29 2.29 -22.05 -5.49
N GLU A 30 2.22 -21.79 -6.79
CA GLU A 30 2.96 -22.60 -7.76
C GLU A 30 4.43 -22.19 -7.81
N THR A 31 4.68 -20.89 -7.78
CA THR A 31 6.01 -20.30 -7.61
C THR A 31 5.93 -19.16 -6.60
N TYR A 32 6.98 -18.99 -5.80
CA TYR A 32 7.11 -17.90 -4.84
C TYR A 32 8.58 -17.47 -4.79
N HIS A 33 8.81 -16.17 -4.92
CA HIS A 33 10.12 -15.57 -4.82
C HIS A 33 10.03 -14.19 -4.18
N ARG A 34 10.83 -13.94 -3.15
CA ARG A 34 11.02 -12.61 -2.55
C ARG A 34 12.33 -12.02 -3.03
N PHE A 35 12.28 -10.77 -3.49
CA PHE A 35 13.46 -10.05 -3.93
C PHE A 35 14.09 -9.32 -2.75
N VAL A 36 15.39 -9.53 -2.57
CA VAL A 36 16.21 -8.83 -1.58
C VAL A 36 17.22 -7.89 -2.24
N ASP A 37 17.32 -7.92 -3.57
CA ASP A 37 18.22 -7.06 -4.32
C ASP A 37 17.62 -5.64 -4.45
N LYS A 38 18.51 -4.66 -4.34
CA LYS A 38 18.14 -3.25 -4.30
C LYS A 38 17.54 -2.77 -5.63
N ASP A 39 17.90 -3.39 -6.75
CA ASP A 39 17.46 -2.96 -8.06
C ASP A 39 15.99 -3.29 -8.30
N MET A 40 15.55 -4.49 -7.92
CA MET A 40 14.14 -4.88 -7.95
C MET A 40 13.30 -4.11 -6.92
N GLN A 41 13.84 -3.87 -5.72
CA GLN A 41 13.16 -3.02 -4.72
C GLN A 41 12.98 -1.58 -5.23
N ASN A 42 13.97 -1.01 -5.93
CA ASN A 42 13.82 0.32 -6.55
C ASN A 42 12.73 0.35 -7.64
N LYS A 43 12.47 -0.78 -8.30
CA LYS A 43 11.36 -0.97 -9.24
C LYS A 43 10.02 -1.22 -8.56
N GLY A 44 10.01 -1.27 -7.22
CA GLY A 44 8.84 -1.47 -6.37
C GLY A 44 8.44 -2.94 -6.23
N VAL A 45 9.33 -3.89 -6.49
CA VAL A 45 9.01 -5.32 -6.44
C VAL A 45 9.59 -5.92 -5.17
N ASP A 46 8.71 -6.29 -4.24
CA ASP A 46 9.08 -7.02 -3.02
C ASP A 46 9.03 -8.52 -3.25
N LEU A 47 8.00 -8.99 -3.96
CA LEU A 47 7.81 -10.41 -4.22
C LEU A 47 7.12 -10.69 -5.55
N LYS A 48 7.37 -11.88 -6.06
CA LYS A 48 6.76 -12.44 -7.25
C LYS A 48 6.26 -13.84 -6.94
N PHE A 49 5.00 -14.11 -7.27
CA PHE A 49 4.43 -15.44 -7.14
C PHE A 49 3.50 -15.75 -8.29
N SER A 50 3.25 -17.03 -8.50
CA SER A 50 2.23 -17.50 -9.42
C SER A 50 1.22 -18.40 -8.73
N THR A 51 -0.01 -18.33 -9.25
CA THR A 51 -1.03 -19.35 -9.06
C THR A 51 -1.33 -19.99 -10.41
N LYS A 52 -2.13 -21.07 -10.44
CA LYS A 52 -2.57 -21.79 -11.66
C LYS A 52 -3.03 -20.91 -12.83
N GLN A 53 -3.40 -19.65 -12.56
CA GLN A 53 -4.09 -18.78 -13.50
C GLN A 53 -3.25 -17.56 -13.90
N LYS A 54 -2.33 -17.09 -13.05
CA LYS A 54 -1.69 -15.78 -13.24
C LYS A 54 -0.39 -15.66 -12.44
N GLU A 55 0.52 -14.85 -12.96
CA GLU A 55 1.71 -14.36 -12.29
C GLU A 55 1.46 -12.98 -11.69
N TYR A 56 2.00 -12.75 -10.49
CA TYR A 56 1.83 -11.53 -9.70
C TYR A 56 3.20 -10.95 -9.40
N ILE A 57 3.38 -9.66 -9.69
CA ILE A 57 4.57 -8.86 -9.37
C ILE A 57 4.12 -7.81 -8.39
N VAL A 58 4.59 -7.93 -7.14
CA VAL A 58 3.91 -7.34 -5.98
C VAL A 58 4.83 -6.44 -5.20
N ASP A 59 4.28 -5.30 -4.82
CA ASP A 59 4.81 -4.36 -3.83
C ASP A 59 4.00 -4.50 -2.53
N GLU A 60 4.68 -4.70 -1.41
CA GLU A 60 4.07 -4.74 -0.08
C GLU A 60 4.07 -3.34 0.53
N LYS A 61 2.97 -3.00 1.18
CA LYS A 61 2.82 -1.74 1.90
C LYS A 61 2.12 -2.01 3.21
N ALA A 62 2.75 -1.66 4.34
CA ALA A 62 2.24 -1.94 5.67
C ALA A 62 1.96 -0.66 6.48
N ALA A 63 0.75 -0.55 7.05
CA ALA A 63 0.37 0.55 7.95
C ALA A 63 0.87 0.32 9.39
N ILE A 64 2.15 -0.02 9.57
CA ILE A 64 2.71 -0.56 10.84
C ILE A 64 2.78 0.46 11.98
N ARG A 65 2.79 1.76 11.66
CA ARG A 65 2.91 2.84 12.64
C ARG A 65 1.75 2.88 13.65
N TYR A 66 0.58 2.38 13.28
CA TYR A 66 -0.63 2.42 14.12
C TYR A 66 -0.91 1.03 14.73
N PRO A 67 -0.71 0.83 16.05
CA PRO A 67 -0.81 -0.50 16.67
C PRO A 67 -2.17 -1.18 16.50
N ASN A 68 -3.25 -0.39 16.49
CA ASN A 68 -4.62 -0.88 16.31
C ASN A 68 -5.07 -0.89 14.84
N GLY A 69 -4.13 -0.80 13.90
CA GLY A 69 -4.39 -0.58 12.49
C GLY A 69 -4.90 0.84 12.20
N LEU A 70 -4.72 1.27 10.96
CA LEU A 70 -5.35 2.48 10.41
C LEU A 70 -6.14 2.03 9.18
N PRO A 71 -7.47 2.20 9.11
CA PRO A 71 -8.28 1.66 8.02
C PRO A 71 -8.13 2.48 6.71
N THR A 72 -6.93 2.98 6.43
CA THR A 72 -6.60 3.72 5.22
C THR A 72 -5.29 3.24 4.62
N PHE A 73 -5.07 3.58 3.35
CA PHE A 73 -3.75 3.53 2.73
C PHE A 73 -3.49 4.78 1.90
N ALA A 74 -2.23 5.21 1.90
CA ALA A 74 -1.74 6.25 1.05
C ALA A 74 -1.32 5.67 -0.31
N PHE A 75 -1.71 6.32 -1.39
CA PHE A 75 -1.30 6.03 -2.75
C PHE A 75 -0.55 7.25 -3.30
N GLU A 76 0.75 7.11 -3.51
CA GLU A 76 1.60 8.25 -3.85
C GLU A 76 1.41 8.70 -5.29
N LEU A 77 1.14 9.99 -5.47
CA LEU A 77 1.00 10.63 -6.78
C LEU A 77 2.31 11.24 -7.24
N THR A 78 2.98 12.00 -6.37
CA THR A 78 4.25 12.65 -6.68
C THR A 78 5.09 12.82 -5.42
N TYR A 79 6.41 12.87 -5.60
CA TYR A 79 7.38 13.20 -4.56
C TYR A 79 8.54 14.03 -5.14
N ILE A 80 9.38 14.60 -4.29
CA ILE A 80 10.58 15.34 -4.65
C ILE A 80 11.79 14.45 -4.39
N LYS A 81 12.65 14.33 -5.41
CA LYS A 81 13.96 13.68 -5.28
C LYS A 81 14.98 14.43 -6.12
N ASP A 82 16.13 14.72 -5.52
CA ASP A 82 17.22 15.49 -6.13
C ASP A 82 16.73 16.84 -6.71
N GLY A 83 15.84 17.52 -5.96
CA GLY A 83 15.25 18.80 -6.35
C GLY A 83 14.22 18.74 -7.48
N LYS A 84 13.87 17.54 -7.97
CA LYS A 84 12.91 17.35 -9.08
C LYS A 84 11.66 16.63 -8.60
N VAL A 85 10.51 17.05 -9.11
CA VAL A 85 9.25 16.31 -8.92
C VAL A 85 9.31 15.02 -9.74
N LYS A 86 8.97 13.91 -9.10
CA LYS A 86 8.92 12.57 -9.66
C LYS A 86 7.49 12.02 -9.56
N GLU A 87 7.16 11.11 -10.48
CA GLU A 87 5.91 10.35 -10.42
C GLU A 87 5.96 9.40 -9.22
N GLY A 88 4.91 9.41 -8.42
CA GLY A 88 4.70 8.47 -7.33
C GLY A 88 4.26 7.11 -7.85
N TRP A 89 4.49 6.09 -7.04
CA TRP A 89 4.34 4.69 -7.45
C TRP A 89 2.93 4.34 -7.95
N PHE A 90 1.89 5.08 -7.58
CA PHE A 90 0.53 4.71 -7.98
C PHE A 90 0.30 4.82 -9.49
N TYR A 91 0.87 5.82 -10.17
CA TYR A 91 0.71 6.07 -11.62
C TYR A 91 2.04 6.06 -12.41
N ASP A 92 3.16 5.78 -11.76
CA ASP A 92 4.48 5.62 -12.41
C ASP A 92 4.55 4.34 -13.25
N ASN A 93 4.63 4.50 -14.57
CA ASN A 93 4.68 3.38 -15.54
C ASN A 93 6.07 2.72 -15.61
N THR A 94 7.09 3.29 -14.95
CA THR A 94 8.42 2.67 -14.87
C THR A 94 8.49 1.58 -13.80
N LYS A 95 7.48 1.50 -12.93
CA LYS A 95 7.35 0.43 -11.93
C LYS A 95 6.84 -0.85 -12.58
N GLU A 96 7.51 -1.95 -12.28
CA GLU A 96 7.15 -3.29 -12.81
C GLU A 96 5.98 -3.92 -12.04
N THR A 97 5.70 -3.41 -10.84
CA THR A 97 4.61 -3.88 -9.99
C THR A 97 3.25 -3.67 -10.64
N ASN A 98 2.48 -4.76 -10.66
CA ASN A 98 1.11 -4.79 -11.15
C ASN A 98 0.08 -5.02 -10.04
N HIS A 99 0.49 -5.44 -8.83
CA HIS A 99 -0.39 -5.54 -7.67
C HIS A 99 0.25 -4.98 -6.39
N TYR A 100 -0.58 -4.51 -5.48
CA TYR A 100 -0.17 -4.14 -4.14
C TYR A 100 -0.69 -5.18 -3.14
N ILE A 101 0.13 -5.56 -2.16
CA ILE A 101 -0.38 -6.16 -0.93
C ILE A 101 -0.41 -5.07 0.13
N LEU A 102 -1.62 -4.63 0.46
CA LEU A 102 -1.89 -3.67 1.52
C LEU A 102 -2.08 -4.41 2.84
N ILE A 103 -1.29 -4.05 3.86
CA ILE A 103 -1.18 -4.79 5.11
C ILE A 103 -1.61 -3.91 6.29
N TRP A 104 -2.63 -4.34 7.02
CA TRP A 104 -3.08 -3.71 8.26
C TRP A 104 -2.76 -4.61 9.46
N PRO A 105 -1.57 -4.46 10.06
CA PRO A 105 -1.20 -5.22 11.24
C PRO A 105 -1.93 -4.70 12.49
N ILE A 106 -2.45 -5.61 13.29
CA ILE A 106 -2.85 -5.38 14.68
C ILE A 106 -1.71 -5.90 15.55
N ARG A 107 -1.14 -5.03 16.37
CA ARG A 107 0.06 -5.33 17.14
C ARG A 107 0.03 -4.71 18.52
N LYS A 108 0.92 -5.20 19.38
CA LYS A 108 1.23 -4.59 20.67
C LYS A 108 1.67 -3.14 20.47
N ASP A 109 1.18 -2.26 21.33
CA ASP A 109 1.62 -0.87 21.40
C ASP A 109 3.01 -0.79 22.05
N VAL A 110 4.01 -1.01 21.22
CA VAL A 110 5.42 -0.80 21.53
C VAL A 110 6.06 0.05 20.42
N PRO A 111 7.11 0.81 20.73
CA PRO A 111 7.89 1.51 19.71
C PRO A 111 8.42 0.54 18.64
N LEU A 112 8.48 0.99 17.38
CA LEU A 112 8.90 0.14 16.25
C LEU A 112 10.30 -0.45 16.44
N GLU A 113 11.19 0.26 17.12
CA GLU A 113 12.53 -0.23 17.42
C GLU A 113 12.56 -1.41 18.40
N LYS A 114 11.48 -1.63 19.16
CA LYS A 114 11.29 -2.77 20.08
C LYS A 114 10.27 -3.77 19.55
N LEU A 115 9.69 -3.51 18.37
CA LEU A 115 8.74 -4.40 17.75
C LEU A 115 9.43 -5.71 17.35
N LYS A 116 8.70 -6.81 17.50
CA LYS A 116 9.12 -8.17 17.18
C LYS A 116 7.92 -8.94 16.63
N VAL A 117 8.18 -10.07 15.97
CA VAL A 117 7.12 -10.87 15.34
C VAL A 117 6.05 -11.29 16.34
N GLU A 118 6.43 -11.69 17.56
CA GLU A 118 5.48 -12.09 18.61
C GLU A 118 4.55 -10.96 19.09
N HIS A 119 4.86 -9.71 18.73
CA HIS A 119 4.02 -8.56 19.03
C HIS A 119 2.94 -8.32 17.99
N ILE A 120 2.97 -9.01 16.84
CA ILE A 120 1.89 -8.94 15.83
C ILE A 120 0.85 -10.01 16.16
N TYR A 121 -0.37 -9.56 16.46
CA TYR A 121 -1.50 -10.42 16.81
C TYR A 121 -2.23 -10.93 15.57
N SER A 122 -2.41 -10.04 14.60
CA SER A 122 -2.97 -10.36 13.30
C SER A 122 -2.54 -9.35 12.25
N ALA A 123 -2.73 -9.68 10.98
CA ALA A 123 -2.59 -8.73 9.88
C ALA A 123 -3.66 -9.01 8.82
N GLU A 124 -4.42 -7.99 8.44
CA GLU A 124 -5.25 -8.07 7.24
C GLU A 124 -4.39 -7.80 6.01
N LEU A 125 -4.48 -8.63 4.98
CA LEU A 125 -3.74 -8.52 3.72
C LEU A 125 -4.72 -8.43 2.57
N MET A 126 -4.66 -7.34 1.81
CA MET A 126 -5.49 -7.15 0.62
C MET A 126 -4.61 -7.05 -0.61
N LEU A 127 -4.78 -8.02 -1.52
CA LEU A 127 -4.14 -8.01 -2.83
C LEU A 127 -4.98 -7.17 -3.80
N VAL A 128 -4.43 -6.06 -4.26
CA VAL A 128 -5.10 -5.08 -5.13
C VAL A 128 -4.41 -5.06 -6.49
N ASP A 129 -5.16 -5.32 -7.56
CA ASP A 129 -4.67 -5.10 -8.93
C ASP A 129 -4.60 -3.59 -9.21
N ARG A 130 -3.40 -3.10 -9.50
CA ARG A 130 -3.12 -1.67 -9.69
C ARG A 130 -3.96 -1.09 -10.82
N TYR A 131 -3.96 -1.75 -11.97
CA TYR A 131 -4.60 -1.23 -13.18
C TYR A 131 -6.12 -1.28 -13.08
N GLU A 132 -6.66 -2.34 -12.48
CA GLU A 132 -8.09 -2.39 -12.21
C GLU A 132 -8.53 -1.33 -11.20
N PHE A 133 -7.70 -1.02 -10.20
CA PHE A 133 -8.02 0.04 -9.24
C PHE A 133 -7.99 1.43 -9.89
N GLN A 134 -7.00 1.71 -10.73
CA GLN A 134 -6.96 2.93 -11.54
C GLN A 134 -8.18 3.02 -12.49
N LYS A 135 -8.55 1.91 -13.13
CA LYS A 135 -9.73 1.83 -14.00
C LYS A 135 -11.02 2.05 -13.22
N TYR A 136 -11.13 1.51 -12.01
CA TYR A 136 -12.27 1.77 -11.12
C TYR A 136 -12.42 3.25 -10.80
N ILE A 137 -11.32 3.93 -10.45
CA ILE A 137 -11.30 5.38 -10.18
C ILE A 137 -11.78 6.15 -11.41
N PHE A 138 -11.26 5.82 -12.60
CA PHE A 138 -11.69 6.46 -13.84
C PHE A 138 -13.18 6.23 -14.12
N LEU A 139 -13.66 4.99 -14.07
CA LEU A 139 -15.06 4.69 -14.38
C LEU A 139 -16.04 5.30 -13.37
N LYS A 140 -15.64 5.41 -12.10
CA LYS A 140 -16.51 5.89 -11.03
C LYS A 140 -16.51 7.41 -10.89
N TYR A 141 -15.35 8.04 -11.02
CA TYR A 141 -15.15 9.46 -10.73
C TYR A 141 -14.78 10.29 -11.98
N ASN A 142 -14.58 9.65 -13.12
CA ASN A 142 -14.09 10.27 -14.36
C ASN A 142 -12.76 11.02 -14.18
N LEU A 143 -11.87 10.46 -13.35
CA LEU A 143 -10.53 11.00 -13.07
C LEU A 143 -9.46 10.10 -13.69
N LYS A 144 -8.56 10.69 -14.47
CA LYS A 144 -7.39 10.03 -15.07
C LYS A 144 -6.09 10.54 -14.45
N LYS A 145 -4.97 9.89 -14.79
CA LYS A 145 -3.62 10.19 -14.31
C LYS A 145 -3.29 11.70 -14.38
N GLU A 146 -3.65 12.32 -15.50
CA GLU A 146 -3.35 13.73 -15.76
C GLU A 146 -4.09 14.68 -14.80
N ASP A 147 -5.32 14.34 -14.42
CA ASP A 147 -6.10 15.17 -13.48
C ASP A 147 -5.48 15.15 -12.09
N PHE A 148 -5.04 13.97 -11.63
CA PHE A 148 -4.33 13.81 -10.36
C PHE A 148 -3.02 14.59 -10.33
N TYR A 149 -2.27 14.60 -11.43
CA TYR A 149 -1.01 15.34 -11.52
C TYR A 149 -1.20 16.85 -11.67
N ALA A 150 -2.24 17.29 -12.37
CA ALA A 150 -2.62 18.69 -12.38
C ALA A 150 -2.97 19.16 -10.96
N LYS A 151 -3.77 18.38 -10.21
CA LYS A 151 -4.12 18.70 -8.83
C LYS A 151 -2.90 18.65 -7.90
N ALA A 152 -2.01 17.68 -8.05
CA ALA A 152 -0.79 17.61 -7.26
C ALA A 152 0.15 18.81 -7.53
N ARG A 153 0.20 19.31 -8.78
CA ARG A 153 0.94 20.53 -9.11
C ARG A 153 0.33 21.75 -8.42
N GLU A 154 -0.99 21.92 -8.51
CA GLU A 154 -1.73 23.01 -7.84
C GLU A 154 -1.48 23.02 -6.34
N ILE A 155 -1.59 21.86 -5.67
CA ILE A 155 -1.30 21.69 -4.23
C ILE A 155 0.13 22.13 -3.90
N ARG A 156 1.10 21.79 -4.75
CA ARG A 156 2.51 22.10 -4.53
C ARG A 156 2.81 23.59 -4.73
N GLU A 157 2.16 24.23 -5.69
CA GLU A 157 2.30 25.67 -5.98
C GLU A 157 1.65 26.54 -4.89
N ASN A 158 0.49 26.13 -4.38
CA ASN A 158 -0.23 26.86 -3.34
C ASN A 158 0.36 26.65 -1.94
N GLY A 159 1.25 25.67 -1.76
CA GLY A 159 1.98 25.43 -0.50
C GLY A 159 1.15 24.82 0.62
N GLN A 160 -0.16 24.65 0.43
CA GLN A 160 -1.07 23.96 1.34
C GLN A 160 -2.17 23.26 0.52
N ILE A 161 -2.82 22.28 1.16
CA ILE A 161 -4.13 21.82 0.70
C ILE A 161 -5.13 22.66 1.47
N ASP A 162 -5.87 23.53 0.78
CA ASP A 162 -7.03 24.19 1.36
C ASP A 162 -8.06 23.09 1.68
N GLU A 163 -8.14 22.71 2.97
CA GLU A 163 -8.98 21.63 3.51
C GLU A 163 -8.71 20.22 2.93
N PRO A 164 -9.17 19.11 3.54
CA PRO A 164 -9.09 17.81 2.89
C PRO A 164 -9.93 17.80 1.60
N SER A 165 -9.32 18.21 0.48
CA SER A 165 -9.91 18.09 -0.85
C SER A 165 -10.13 16.62 -1.15
N THR A 166 -11.39 16.20 -1.19
CA THR A 166 -11.73 14.86 -1.66
C THR A 166 -11.43 14.77 -3.15
N ILE A 167 -11.13 13.57 -3.63
CA ILE A 167 -10.88 13.39 -5.07
C ILE A 167 -12.14 13.64 -5.91
N ALA A 168 -13.32 13.37 -5.32
CA ALA A 168 -14.64 13.58 -5.90
C ALA A 168 -15.66 13.80 -4.76
N LYS A 169 -16.84 14.34 -5.07
CA LYS A 169 -17.89 14.68 -4.08
C LYS A 169 -18.40 13.45 -3.33
N GLU A 170 -18.49 12.32 -4.01
CA GLU A 170 -18.99 11.03 -3.55
C GLU A 170 -17.89 10.09 -3.02
N SER A 171 -16.63 10.53 -3.08
CA SER A 171 -15.48 9.76 -2.57
C SER A 171 -15.11 10.20 -1.17
N SER A 172 -14.73 9.24 -0.34
CA SER A 172 -14.12 9.50 0.97
C SER A 172 -12.60 9.71 0.87
N ALA A 173 -12.02 9.44 -0.29
CA ALA A 173 -10.59 9.55 -0.53
C ALA A 173 -10.16 11.01 -0.66
N LYS A 174 -9.01 11.34 -0.09
CA LYS A 174 -8.54 12.72 0.11
C LYS A 174 -7.11 12.89 -0.36
N TYR A 175 -6.79 14.05 -0.93
CA TYR A 175 -5.39 14.42 -1.13
C TYR A 175 -4.72 14.71 0.22
N TYR A 176 -3.45 14.33 0.33
CA TYR A 176 -2.63 14.59 1.51
C TYR A 176 -1.21 15.00 1.11
N PHE A 177 -0.76 16.16 1.60
CA PHE A 177 0.54 16.72 1.30
C PHE A 177 1.40 16.74 2.55
N SER A 178 2.47 15.94 2.56
CA SER A 178 3.37 15.83 3.70
C SER A 178 4.52 16.83 3.60
N THR A 179 4.27 18.09 3.94
CA THR A 179 5.26 19.19 3.84
C THR A 179 6.47 19.02 4.76
N GLN A 180 6.32 18.23 5.82
CA GLN A 180 7.34 17.93 6.83
C GLN A 180 8.42 16.95 6.37
N LEU A 181 8.16 16.15 5.33
CA LEU A 181 9.10 15.17 4.82
C LEU A 181 10.02 15.81 3.77
N ALA A 182 11.28 15.37 3.70
CA ALA A 182 12.24 15.87 2.71
C ALA A 182 11.72 15.69 1.26
N GLU A 183 11.08 14.55 1.00
CA GLU A 183 10.51 14.22 -0.30
C GLU A 183 9.19 14.96 -0.58
N LYS A 184 8.59 15.62 0.42
CA LYS A 184 7.31 16.34 0.29
C LYS A 184 6.29 15.60 -0.59
N PRO A 185 5.94 14.33 -0.27
CA PRO A 185 5.07 13.53 -1.10
C PRO A 185 3.64 14.06 -1.06
N ILE A 186 2.95 13.93 -2.20
CA ILE A 186 1.52 14.15 -2.34
C ILE A 186 0.88 12.79 -2.61
N ASN A 187 -0.04 12.40 -1.73
CA ASN A 187 -0.72 11.12 -1.74
C ASN A 187 -2.23 11.30 -1.93
N ILE A 188 -2.91 10.23 -2.35
CA ILE A 188 -4.33 10.03 -2.12
C ILE A 188 -4.49 9.04 -0.98
N ILE A 189 -5.23 9.41 0.06
CA ILE A 189 -5.56 8.52 1.18
C ILE A 189 -6.91 7.88 0.90
N PHE A 190 -6.95 6.58 0.64
CA PHE A 190 -8.19 5.82 0.48
C PHE A 190 -8.57 5.13 1.79
N GLN A 191 -9.86 5.16 2.13
CA GLN A 191 -10.42 4.31 3.18
C GLN A 191 -10.50 2.85 2.70
N LYS A 192 -10.28 1.91 3.59
CA LYS A 192 -10.36 0.46 3.31
C LYS A 192 -11.72 0.07 2.75
N GLU A 193 -12.79 0.65 3.27
CA GLU A 193 -14.16 0.42 2.79
C GLU A 193 -14.38 0.93 1.36
N GLU A 194 -13.64 1.96 0.93
CA GLU A 194 -13.70 2.43 -0.45
C GLU A 194 -12.93 1.49 -1.40
N LEU A 195 -11.79 0.97 -0.97
CA LEU A 195 -11.02 -0.04 -1.71
C LEU A 195 -11.87 -1.31 -1.93
N LEU A 196 -12.58 -1.76 -0.89
CA LEU A 196 -13.45 -2.95 -0.93
C LEU A 196 -14.64 -2.81 -1.91
N LYS A 197 -15.00 -1.58 -2.31
CA LYS A 197 -16.04 -1.35 -3.34
C LYS A 197 -15.50 -1.50 -4.76
N SER A 198 -14.19 -1.63 -4.95
CA SER A 198 -13.58 -1.82 -6.27
C SER A 198 -13.56 -3.30 -6.64
N ASN A 199 -13.62 -3.57 -7.95
CA ASN A 199 -13.39 -4.90 -8.50
C ASN A 199 -11.89 -5.28 -8.54
N ALA A 200 -11.01 -4.39 -8.09
CA ALA A 200 -9.56 -4.57 -8.12
C ALA A 200 -9.05 -5.55 -7.05
N ILE A 201 -9.86 -5.89 -6.05
CA ILE A 201 -9.45 -6.77 -4.96
C ILE A 201 -9.42 -8.22 -5.45
N LYS A 202 -8.22 -8.80 -5.51
CA LYS A 202 -7.99 -10.17 -6.00
C LYS A 202 -7.99 -11.20 -4.88
N ALA A 203 -7.59 -10.78 -3.69
CA ALA A 203 -7.64 -11.60 -2.49
C ALA A 203 -7.70 -10.70 -1.25
N TYR A 204 -8.32 -11.21 -0.19
CA TYR A 204 -8.37 -10.52 1.10
C TYR A 204 -8.33 -11.55 2.22
N TYR A 205 -7.31 -11.48 3.08
CA TYR A 205 -7.08 -12.45 4.15
C TYR A 205 -6.85 -11.75 5.48
N ASN A 206 -7.25 -12.41 6.56
CA ASN A 206 -6.74 -12.13 7.90
C ASN A 206 -5.73 -13.21 8.26
N VAL A 207 -4.53 -12.82 8.65
CA VAL A 207 -3.43 -13.73 9.03
C VAL A 207 -3.19 -13.60 10.53
N THR A 208 -3.05 -14.74 11.21
CA THR A 208 -2.73 -14.83 12.64
C THR A 208 -1.65 -15.89 12.87
N PRO A 209 -1.03 -15.95 14.06
CA PRO A 209 -0.14 -17.05 14.42
C PRO A 209 -0.77 -18.45 14.36
N PHE A 210 -2.09 -18.54 14.34
CA PHE A 210 -2.85 -19.80 14.30
C PHE A 210 -3.30 -20.20 12.89
N GLY A 211 -2.98 -19.39 11.87
CA GLY A 211 -3.37 -19.60 10.48
C GLY A 211 -4.02 -18.35 9.86
N TYR A 212 -4.56 -18.51 8.66
CA TYR A 212 -5.18 -17.44 7.90
C TYR A 212 -6.60 -17.76 7.44
N GLN A 213 -7.44 -16.73 7.34
CA GLN A 213 -8.83 -16.82 6.92
C GLN A 213 -9.08 -15.90 5.74
N ASN A 214 -9.78 -16.41 4.71
CA ASN A 214 -10.24 -15.56 3.60
C ASN A 214 -11.41 -14.67 4.06
N LEU A 215 -11.23 -13.36 3.93
CA LEU A 215 -12.21 -12.33 4.28
C LEU A 215 -13.02 -11.85 3.07
N LEU A 216 -12.58 -12.16 1.85
CA LEU A 216 -13.34 -11.84 0.65
C LEU A 216 -14.60 -12.71 0.66
N LYS A 217 -15.73 -12.15 1.09
CA LYS A 217 -17.03 -12.81 0.94
C LYS A 217 -17.24 -13.03 -0.55
N LYS A 218 -17.16 -14.29 -1.00
CA LYS A 218 -17.79 -14.65 -2.28
C LYS A 218 -19.25 -14.24 -2.12
N GLY A 219 -19.69 -13.26 -2.88
CA GLY A 219 -21.13 -13.05 -3.05
C GLY A 219 -21.70 -14.41 -3.43
N ASN A 220 -22.67 -14.89 -2.66
CA ASN A 220 -23.53 -15.96 -3.15
C ASN A 220 -24.22 -15.39 -4.38
N GLY A 221 -23.66 -15.67 -5.56
CA GLY A 221 -24.37 -15.59 -6.82
C GLY A 221 -25.41 -16.70 -6.90
#